data_AF-A0A5C7XKX8-F1
#
_entry.id   AF-A0A5C7XKX8-F1
#
_cell.length_a   1.000
_cell.length_b   1.000
_cell.length_c   1.000
_cell.angle_alpha   90.00
_cell.angle_beta   90.00
_cell.angle_gamma   90.00
#
_symmetry.space_group_name_H-M   'P 1'
#
loop_
_entity.id
_entity.type
_entity.pdbx_description
1 polymer ?
#
loop_
_entity_poly.entity_id
_entity_poly.type
_entity_poly.pdbx_seq_one_letter_code
_entity_poly.pdbx_strand_id
1 'polypeptide(L)' 'MAAYRFPLGDAKAQVQFNINNVFDRAYFTGSHQHVTDWNQPGASRNALLTFRVDY' A
#
# COMPACT_ATOMS: atom_id res chain seq x y z
N MET A 1 -9.05 -4.18 -4.12
CA MET A 1 -9.22 -3.42 -2.86
C MET A 1 -10.59 -3.74 -2.31
N ALA A 2 -10.68 -4.05 -1.03
CA ALA A 2 -11.95 -4.19 -0.30
C ALA A 2 -11.92 -3.22 0.88
N ALA A 3 -13.02 -2.51 1.14
CA ALA A 3 -13.11 -1.58 2.25
C ALA A 3 -14.50 -1.64 2.88
N TYR A 4 -14.55 -1.47 4.19
CA TYR A 4 -15.79 -1.46 4.97
C TYR A 4 -15.76 -0.33 5.99
N ARG A 5 -16.88 0.39 6.10
CA ARG A 5 -17.09 1.48 7.06
C ARG A 5 -18.16 1.09 8.06
N PHE A 6 -17.94 1.39 9.33
CA PHE A 6 -18.88 1.07 10.40
C PHE A 6 -18.86 2.13 11.51
N PRO A 7 -19.98 2.33 12.21
CA PRO A 7 -20.01 3.16 13.41
C PRO A 7 -19.21 2.50 14.53
N LEU A 8 -18.47 3.29 15.30
CA LEU A 8 -17.71 2.85 16.47
C LEU A 8 -17.95 3.84 17.63
N GLY A 9 -19.07 3.65 18.34
CA GLY A 9 -19.55 4.63 19.32
C GLY A 9 -19.96 5.94 18.63
N ASP A 10 -19.44 7.07 19.13
CA ASP A 10 -19.65 8.40 18.55
C ASP A 10 -18.73 8.68 17.34
N ALA A 11 -17.76 7.79 17.07
CA ALA A 11 -16.81 7.89 15.97
C ALA A 11 -17.22 7.07 14.74
N LYS A 12 -16.61 7.37 13.58
CA LYS A 12 -16.72 6.56 12.37
C LYS A 12 -15.42 5.80 12.15
N ALA A 13 -15.51 4.49 11.89
CA ALA A 13 -14.35 3.66 11.62
C ALA A 13 -14.38 3.09 10.19
N GLN A 14 -13.19 2.83 9.63
CA GLN A 14 -12.99 2.20 8.34
C GLN A 14 -11.89 1.15 8.41
N VAL A 15 -12.17 -0.04 7.88
CA VAL A 15 -11.15 -1.06 7.57
C VAL A 15 -10.99 -1.14 6.06
N GLN A 16 -9.75 -1.23 5.58
CA GLN A 16 -9.42 -1.40 4.18
C GLN A 16 -8.34 -2.45 3.99
N PHE A 17 -8.57 -3.35 3.05
CA PHE A 17 -7.63 -4.38 2.63
C PHE A 17 -7.22 -4.17 1.17
N ASN A 18 -5.91 -4.11 0.94
CA ASN A 18 -5.30 -3.94 -0.37
C ASN A 18 -4.28 -5.05 -0.64
N ILE A 19 -4.20 -5.46 -1.90
CA ILE A 19 -3.10 -6.27 -2.41
C ILE A 19 -2.39 -5.42 -3.46
N ASN A 20 -1.13 -5.11 -3.23
CA ASN A 20 -0.26 -4.40 -4.17
C ASN A 20 0.54 -5.42 -4.99
N ASN A 21 0.85 -5.06 -6.24
CA ASN A 21 1.53 -5.95 -7.18
C ASN A 21 0.83 -7.33 -7.28
N VAL A 22 -0.46 -7.35 -7.63
CA VAL A 22 -1.34 -8.54 -7.62
C VAL A 22 -0.74 -9.73 -8.38
N PHE A 23 -0.07 -9.45 -9.50
CA PHE A 23 0.56 -10.46 -10.35
C PHE A 23 2.02 -10.75 -10.01
N ASP A 24 2.53 -10.18 -8.92
CA ASP A 24 3.91 -10.33 -8.46
C ASP A 24 4.95 -10.08 -9.58
N ARG A 25 4.71 -9.04 -10.38
CA ARG A 25 5.60 -8.68 -11.48
C ARG A 25 6.94 -8.25 -10.90
N ALA A 26 8.02 -8.83 -11.43
CA ALA A 26 9.37 -8.36 -11.15
C ALA A 26 9.66 -7.07 -11.92
N TYR A 27 10.13 -6.04 -11.22
CA TYR A 27 10.58 -4.77 -11.78
C TYR A 27 11.62 -4.13 -10.86
N PHE A 28 12.32 -3.12 -11.36
CA PHE A 28 13.26 -2.31 -10.57
C PHE A 28 12.99 -0.83 -10.82
N THR A 29 13.40 0.00 -9.87
CA THR A 29 13.38 1.46 -10.00
C THR A 29 14.82 1.97 -10.05
N GLY A 30 15.13 2.80 -11.03
CA GLY A 30 16.40 3.51 -11.13
C GLY A 30 16.32 4.93 -10.58
N SER A 31 17.44 5.48 -10.09
CA SER A 31 17.52 6.90 -9.72
C SER A 31 17.84 7.80 -10.94
N HIS A 32 17.31 9.02 -10.97
CA HIS A 32 17.60 10.02 -12.00
C HIS A 32 18.89 10.82 -11.69
N GLN A 33 19.64 11.14 -12.77
CA GLN A 33 20.84 12.00 -13.00
C GLN A 33 21.91 12.24 -11.90
N HIS A 34 21.60 12.21 -10.61
CA HIS A 34 22.53 12.55 -9.52
C HIS A 34 23.03 11.34 -8.71
N VAL A 35 22.59 10.12 -9.04
CA VAL A 35 23.08 8.88 -8.42
C VAL A 35 23.47 7.92 -9.53
N THR A 36 24.77 7.63 -9.64
CA THR A 36 25.33 6.70 -10.62
C THR A 36 24.97 5.27 -10.19
N ASP A 37 24.39 4.49 -11.12
CA ASP A 37 24.18 3.03 -11.02
C ASP A 37 23.33 2.49 -9.86
N TRP A 38 22.27 3.21 -9.47
CA TRP A 38 21.35 2.71 -8.45
C TRP A 38 20.10 2.06 -9.05
N ASN A 39 20.09 0.73 -9.10
CA ASN A 39 18.88 -0.07 -9.35
C ASN A 39 18.37 -0.66 -8.03
N GLN A 40 17.19 -0.24 -7.60
CA GLN A 40 16.52 -0.82 -6.43
C GLN A 40 15.43 -1.78 -6.88
N PRO A 41 15.32 -2.98 -6.28
CA PRO A 41 14.20 -3.87 -6.51
C PRO A 41 12.86 -3.15 -6.23
N GLY A 42 11.92 -3.30 -7.15
CA GLY A 42 10.54 -2.86 -6.95
C GLY A 42 9.85 -3.65 -5.84
N ALA A 43 8.75 -3.13 -5.32
CA ALA A 43 8.01 -3.82 -4.27
C ALA A 43 7.42 -5.14 -4.78
N SER A 44 7.70 -6.23 -4.07
CA SER A 44 7.05 -7.52 -4.31
C SER A 44 5.55 -7.45 -4.01
N ARG A 45 4.81 -8.49 -4.40
CA ARG A 45 3.41 -8.64 -3.97
C ARG A 45 3.31 -8.54 -2.46
N ASN A 46 2.49 -7.61 -1.99
CA ASN A 46 2.29 -7.38 -0.57
C ASN A 46 0.81 -7.09 -0.28
N ALA A 47 0.40 -7.42 0.94
CA ALA A 47 -0.93 -7.16 1.45
C ALA A 47 -0.85 -6.04 2.50
N LEU A 48 -1.78 -5.10 2.44
CA LEU A 48 -1.88 -3.98 3.37
C LEU A 48 -3.28 -3.96 3.98
N LEU A 49 -3.31 -3.93 5.32
CA LEU A 49 -4.51 -3.73 6.10
C LEU A 49 -4.42 -2.35 6.76
N THR A 50 -5.38 -1.49 6.48
CA THR A 50 -5.50 -0.16 7.08
C THR A 50 -6.73 -0.10 7.95
N PHE A 51 -6.55 0.34 9.19
CA PHE A 51 -7.65 0.70 10.09
C PHE A 51 -7.60 2.21 10.34
N ARG A 52 -8.72 2.89 10.19
CA ARG A 52 -8.88 4.34 10.40
C ARG A 52 -10.05 4.60 11.33
N VAL A 53 -9.86 5.51 12.27
CA VAL A 53 -10.92 6.05 13.13
C VAL A 53 -10.94 7.56 12.93
N ASP A 54 -12.11 8.09 12.58
CA ASP A 54 -12.36 9.52 12.45
C ASP A 54 -13.23 9.92 13.65
N TYR A 55 -12.68 10.77 14.52
CA TYR A 55 -13.26 11.27 15.78
C TYR A 55 -13.46 12.79 15.75
#